data_AF-A0A3C1HGF1-F1
#
_entry.id   AF-A0A3C1HGF1-F1
#
_cell.length_a   1.000
_cell.length_b   1.000
_cell.length_c   1.000
_cell.angle_alpha   90.00
_cell.angle_beta   90.00
_cell.angle_gamma   90.00
#
_symmetry.space_group_name_H-M   'P 1'
#
loop_
_entity.id
_entity.type
_entity.pdbx_description
1 polymer ?
#
loop_
_entity_poly.entity_id
_entity_poly.type
_entity_poly.pdbx_seq_one_letter_code
_entity_poly.pdbx_strand_id
1 'polypeptide(L)' 'LQPTDRVEPGVVSIAGPLPPDAPRNRLGFARWLVSTNNPLTARVTVNRQWQAFFGNGIVRTMEDFGFQGESPS' A
#
# COMPACT_ATOMS: atom_id res chain seq x y z
N LEU A 1 -7.88 18.78 6.92
CA LEU A 1 -9.23 18.31 6.59
C LEU A 1 -10.05 18.43 7.85
N GLN A 2 -11.00 19.36 7.88
CA GLN A 2 -12.01 19.39 8.92
C GLN A 2 -13.03 18.27 8.61
N PRO A 3 -13.65 17.62 9.61
CA PRO A 3 -14.63 16.55 9.39
C PRO A 3 -15.81 16.91 8.48
N THR A 4 -16.04 18.21 8.26
CA THR A 4 -17.12 18.75 7.42
C THR A 4 -16.70 19.00 5.97
N ASP A 5 -15.40 18.91 5.65
CA ASP A 5 -14.92 19.15 4.30
C ASP A 5 -15.33 18.00 3.37
N ARG A 6 -16.02 18.33 2.27
CA ARG A 6 -16.35 17.34 1.24
C ARG A 6 -15.06 16.79 0.63
N VAL A 7 -14.94 15.46 0.64
CA VAL A 7 -13.82 14.75 0.02
C VAL A 7 -14.25 14.14 -1.31
N GLU A 8 -13.33 14.16 -2.27
CA GLU A 8 -13.53 13.54 -3.57
C GLU A 8 -12.72 12.26 -3.69
N PRO A 9 -13.13 11.29 -4.54
CA PRO A 9 -12.36 10.07 -4.77
C PRO A 9 -10.92 10.37 -5.20
N GLY A 10 -9.98 9.72 -4.53
CA GLY A 10 -8.55 9.92 -4.74
C GLY A 10 -7.70 8.92 -4.00
N VAL A 11 -6.41 9.18 -3.96
CA VAL A 11 -5.39 8.37 -3.28
C VAL A 11 -4.66 9.23 -2.25
N VAL A 12 -4.01 8.57 -1.28
CA VAL A 12 -3.18 9.28 -0.31
C VAL A 12 -1.95 9.83 -1.04
N SER A 13 -1.73 11.14 -0.96
CA SER A 13 -0.68 11.84 -1.71
C SER A 13 0.73 11.28 -1.48
N ILE A 14 1.00 10.73 -0.28
CA ILE A 14 2.30 10.12 0.06
C ILE A 14 2.60 8.84 -0.73
N ALA A 15 1.58 8.14 -1.20
CA ALA A 15 1.72 6.88 -1.95
C ALA A 15 1.85 7.11 -3.47
N GLY A 16 1.87 8.37 -3.91
CA GLY A 16 1.94 8.76 -5.31
C GLY A 16 0.57 9.02 -5.94
N PRO A 17 0.55 9.71 -7.10
CA PRO A 17 -0.70 10.09 -7.76
C PRO A 17 -1.36 8.93 -8.50
N LEU A 18 -2.66 9.07 -8.79
CA LEU A 18 -3.33 8.25 -9.80
C LEU A 18 -2.77 8.58 -11.19
N PRO A 19 -2.66 7.59 -12.11
CA PRO A 19 -2.38 7.87 -13.51
C PRO A 19 -3.40 8.86 -14.09
N PRO A 20 -3.00 9.76 -15.01
CA PRO A 20 -3.88 10.81 -15.53
C PRO A 20 -5.18 10.29 -16.17
N ASP A 21 -5.11 9.10 -16.76
CA ASP A 21 -6.18 8.40 -17.48
C ASP A 21 -6.94 7.38 -16.60
N ALA A 22 -6.54 7.23 -15.33
CA ALA A 22 -7.20 6.29 -14.43
C ALA A 22 -8.61 6.80 -14.04
N PRO A 23 -9.64 5.95 -14.12
CA PRO A 23 -10.98 6.34 -13.70
C PRO A 23 -11.01 6.63 -12.19
N ARG A 24 -11.65 7.74 -11.78
CA ARG A 24 -11.77 8.13 -10.36
C ARG A 24 -12.89 7.36 -9.65
N ASN A 25 -12.74 6.04 -9.62
CA ASN A 25 -13.69 5.12 -9.00
C ASN A 25 -12.94 3.93 -8.36
N ARG A 26 -13.69 2.96 -7.85
CA ARG A 26 -13.12 1.78 -7.17
C ARG A 26 -12.18 0.97 -8.07
N LEU A 27 -12.47 0.87 -9.36
CA LEU A 27 -11.63 0.13 -10.31
C LEU A 27 -10.29 0.82 -10.55
N GLY A 28 -10.29 2.15 -10.73
CA GLY A 28 -9.04 2.91 -10.87
C GLY A 28 -8.18 2.86 -9.61
N PHE A 29 -8.81 2.94 -8.43
CA PHE A 29 -8.12 2.75 -7.16
C PHE A 29 -7.50 1.35 -7.04
N ALA A 30 -8.25 0.29 -7.38
CA ALA A 30 -7.74 -1.08 -7.31
C ALA A 30 -6.53 -1.29 -8.22
N ARG A 31 -6.59 -0.80 -9.47
CA ARG A 31 -5.48 -0.87 -10.42
C ARG A 31 -4.25 -0.09 -9.95
N TRP A 32 -4.45 1.08 -9.35
CA TRP A 32 -3.37 1.87 -8.76
C TRP A 32 -2.74 1.14 -7.56
N LEU A 33 -3.57 0.57 -6.68
CA LEU A 33 -3.12 -0.09 -5.45
C LEU A 33 -2.22 -1.29 -5.74
N VAL A 34 -2.53 -2.09 -6.77
CA VAL A 34 -1.75 -3.29 -7.16
C VAL A 34 -0.82 -3.05 -8.34
N SER A 35 -0.62 -1.79 -8.74
CA SER A 35 0.29 -1.44 -9.84
C SER A 35 1.71 -1.89 -9.55
N THR A 36 2.46 -2.30 -10.58
CA THR A 36 3.89 -2.61 -10.48
C THR A 36 4.73 -1.40 -10.06
N ASN A 37 4.20 -0.18 -10.26
CA ASN A 37 4.83 1.04 -9.80
C ASN A 37 4.61 1.31 -8.30
N ASN A 38 3.74 0.54 -7.63
CA ASN A 38 3.58 0.56 -6.18
C ASN A 38 4.26 -0.68 -5.57
N PRO A 39 5.52 -0.57 -5.12
CA PRO A 39 6.28 -1.72 -4.61
C PRO A 39 5.77 -2.22 -3.25
N LEU A 40 5.02 -1.40 -2.49
CA LEU A 40 4.63 -1.74 -1.12
C LEU A 40 3.64 -2.90 -1.09
N THR A 41 2.63 -2.89 -1.95
CA THR A 41 1.57 -3.91 -1.95
C THR A 41 2.15 -5.32 -2.16
N ALA A 42 3.05 -5.47 -3.13
CA ALA A 42 3.72 -6.75 -3.38
C ALA A 42 4.61 -7.16 -2.20
N ARG A 43 5.44 -6.25 -1.67
CA ARG A 43 6.34 -6.53 -0.55
C ARG A 43 5.59 -6.98 0.71
N VAL A 44 4.53 -6.27 1.06
CA VAL A 44 3.70 -6.58 2.23
C VAL A 44 3.02 -7.95 2.06
N THR A 45 2.46 -8.21 0.87
CA THR A 45 1.75 -9.48 0.59
C THR A 45 2.71 -10.67 0.65
N VAL A 46 3.88 -10.56 0.02
CA VAL A 46 4.91 -11.62 0.07
C VAL A 46 5.40 -11.85 1.50
N ASN A 47 5.62 -10.79 2.27
CA ASN A 47 6.07 -10.92 3.66
C ASN A 47 5.04 -11.66 4.53
N ARG A 48 3.76 -11.34 4.39
CA ARG A 48 2.68 -12.04 5.10
C ARG A 48 2.63 -13.52 4.74
N GLN A 49 2.82 -13.85 3.46
CA GLN A 49 2.74 -15.24 3.03
C GLN A 49 3.95 -16.02 3.51
N TRP A 50 5.14 -15.41 3.43
CA TRP A 50 6.36 -15.96 4.00
C TRP A 50 6.19 -16.26 5.51
N GLN A 51 5.68 -15.29 6.27
CA GLN A 51 5.40 -15.50 7.69
C GLN A 51 4.39 -16.62 7.94
N ALA A 52 3.34 -16.73 7.14
CA ALA A 52 2.35 -17.79 7.27
C ALA A 52 2.97 -19.19 7.08
N PHE A 53 3.98 -19.32 6.22
CA PHE A 53 4.68 -20.58 5.98
C PHE A 53 5.80 -20.88 7.00
N PHE A 54 6.55 -19.86 7.43
CA PHE A 54 7.80 -20.04 8.19
C PHE A 54 7.74 -19.53 9.64
N GLY A 55 6.60 -18.99 10.07
CA GLY A 55 6.40 -18.46 11.43
C GLY A 55 7.05 -17.11 11.71
N ASN A 56 7.90 -16.59 10.80
CA ASN A 56 8.51 -15.26 10.88
C ASN A 56 8.51 -14.62 9.49
N GLY A 57 8.25 -13.31 9.40
CA GLY A 57 8.37 -12.55 8.16
C GLY A 57 9.83 -12.24 7.79
N ILE A 58 10.06 -11.91 6.52
CA ILE A 58 11.33 -11.32 6.03
C ILE A 58 11.59 -9.98 6.74
N VAL A 59 10.52 -9.21 6.94
CA VAL A 59 10.42 -8.08 7.85
C VAL A 59 9.51 -8.52 9.00
N ARG A 60 10.00 -8.42 10.24
CA ARG A 60 9.27 -8.90 11.44
C ARG A 60 8.11 -7.99 11.83
N THR A 61 8.19 -6.69 11.56
CA THR A 61 7.13 -5.71 11.83
C THR A 61 6.05 -5.76 10.75
N MET A 62 5.12 -6.70 10.84
CA MET A 62 4.05 -6.87 9.84
C MET A 62 3.15 -5.65 9.63
N GLU A 63 3.04 -4.76 10.62
CA GLU A 63 2.14 -3.61 10.55
C GLU A 63 2.85 -2.32 10.09
N ASP A 64 4.19 -2.34 9.94
CA ASP A 64 4.97 -1.19 9.47
C ASP A 64 6.06 -1.61 8.49
N PHE A 65 5.88 -1.16 7.24
CA PHE A 65 6.84 -1.31 6.13
C PHE A 65 7.44 0.03 5.70
N GLY A 66 7.18 1.08 6.47
CA GLY A 66 7.70 2.43 6.30
C GLY A 66 8.88 2.69 7.24
N PHE A 67 8.95 3.90 7.78
CA PHE A 67 10.10 4.37 8.55
C PHE A 67 10.27 3.69 9.92
N GLN A 68 9.21 3.12 10.49
CA GLN A 68 9.30 2.43 11.79
C GLN A 68 9.36 0.91 11.64
N GLY A 69 9.42 0.41 10.40
CA GLY A 69 9.61 -1.00 10.10
C GLY A 69 11.04 -1.46 10.40
N GLU A 70 11.18 -2.71 10.82
CA GLU A 70 12.48 -3.37 10.92
C GLU A 70 13.11 -3.55 9.53
N SER A 71 14.44 -3.52 9.47
CA SER A 71 15.16 -3.92 8.26
C SER A 71 14.93 -5.41 7.96
N PRO A 72 14.96 -5.81 6.68
CA PRO A 72 14.99 -7.22 6.32
C PRO A 72 16.17 -7.94 6.98
N SER A 73 15.92 -9.14 7.51
CA SER A 73 16.94 -10.01 8.11
C SER A 73 17.41 -11.11 7.16
#